data_AF-A0A928FKU1-F1
#
_entry.id   AF-A0A928FKU1-F1
#
_cell.length_a   1.000
_cell.length_b   1.000
_cell.length_c   1.000
_cell.angle_alpha   90.00
_cell.angle_beta   90.00
_cell.angle_gamma   90.00
#
_symmetry.space_group_name_H-M   'P 1'
#
loop_
_entity.id
_entity.type
_entity.pdbx_description
1 polymer ?
#
loop_
_entity_poly.entity_id
_entity_poly.type
_entity_poly.pdbx_seq_one_letter_code
_entity_poly.pdbx_strand_id
1 'polypeptide(L)'
;MASWKVENSLDILISALCLDYWRRQKAIEERMVTPRTDTEFRYYNFKIFDAAAEIVGEKFADTYIEEIGTHTGYAKSRAGGVSEGTYKKYKRLVCDNIAKKLHLRD
;
A
#
# COMPACT_ATOMS: atom_id res chain seq x y z
N MET A 1 -7.80 8.62 -27.63
CA MET A 1 -6.69 8.28 -26.71
C MET A 1 -7.23 8.36 -25.29
N ALA A 2 -7.33 7.24 -24.59
CA ALA A 2 -7.82 7.24 -23.22
C ALA A 2 -6.78 7.91 -22.32
N SER A 3 -7.08 9.12 -21.85
CA SER A 3 -6.39 9.75 -20.72
C SER A 3 -6.69 8.91 -19.48
N TRP A 4 -5.96 7.80 -19.32
CA TRP A 4 -5.79 7.20 -18.01
C TRP A 4 -5.01 8.23 -17.20
N LYS A 5 -5.74 9.09 -16.47
CA LYS A 5 -5.12 10.04 -15.55
C LYS A 5 -4.21 9.24 -14.62
N VAL A 6 -2.93 9.55 -14.70
CA VAL A 6 -1.78 8.98 -13.98
C VAL A 6 -2.07 8.78 -12.48
N GLU A 7 -2.87 9.65 -11.88
CA GLU A 7 -3.40 9.57 -10.51
C GLU A 7 -4.16 8.26 -10.21
N ASN A 8 -4.94 7.72 -11.16
CA ASN A 8 -5.73 6.50 -10.94
C ASN A 8 -4.87 5.25 -10.73
N SER A 9 -3.68 5.17 -11.34
CA SER A 9 -2.85 3.96 -11.29
C SER A 9 -2.20 3.77 -9.92
N LEU A 10 -1.77 4.87 -9.31
CA LEU A 10 -1.17 4.89 -7.98
C LEU A 10 -2.23 4.64 -6.90
N ASP A 11 -3.41 5.25 -7.03
CA ASP A 11 -4.59 4.97 -6.19
C ASP A 11 -4.96 3.48 -6.20
N ILE A 12 -4.98 2.86 -7.38
CA ILE A 12 -5.29 1.43 -7.54
C ILE A 12 -4.23 0.57 -6.85
N LEU A 13 -2.94 0.88 -7.05
CA LEU A 13 -1.84 0.15 -6.43
C LEU A 13 -1.93 0.22 -4.91
N ILE A 14 -2.01 1.42 -4.34
CA ILE A 14 -2.05 1.60 -2.89
C ILE A 14 -3.32 0.99 -2.30
N SER A 15 -4.48 1.15 -2.95
CA SER A 15 -5.74 0.53 -2.51
C SER A 15 -5.66 -1.00 -2.49
N ALA A 16 -5.06 -1.60 -3.51
CA ALA A 16 -4.88 -3.05 -3.58
C ALA A 16 -3.97 -3.57 -2.46
N LEU A 17 -2.85 -2.88 -2.20
CA LEU A 17 -1.93 -3.21 -1.11
C LEU A 17 -2.59 -3.09 0.27
N CYS A 18 -3.38 -2.03 0.49
CA CYS A 18 -4.12 -1.85 1.74
C CYS A 18 -5.13 -2.98 1.98
N LEU A 19 -5.85 -3.39 0.94
CA LEU A 19 -6.86 -4.44 1.03
C LEU A 19 -6.24 -5.80 1.31
N ASP A 20 -5.13 -6.13 0.64
CA ASP A 20 -4.38 -7.37 0.88
C ASP A 20 -3.82 -7.40 2.31
N TYR A 21 -3.25 -6.29 2.79
CA TYR A 21 -2.75 -6.19 4.17
C TYR A 21 -3.87 -6.40 5.19
N TRP A 22 -5.03 -5.77 5.00
CA TRP A 22 -6.16 -5.95 5.89
C TRP A 22 -6.67 -7.39 5.92
N ARG A 23 -6.85 -8.03 4.75
CA ARG A 23 -7.32 -9.43 4.66
C ARG A 23 -6.39 -10.38 5.41
N ARG A 24 -5.08 -10.18 5.29
CA ARG A 24 -4.08 -11.01 5.95
C ARG A 24 -4.03 -10.78 7.46
N GLN A 25 -4.07 -9.53 7.92
CA GLN A 25 -4.15 -9.21 9.34
C GLN A 25 -5.41 -9.81 9.99
N LYS A 26 -6.55 -9.71 9.29
CA LYS A 26 -7.80 -10.34 9.74
C LYS A 26 -7.66 -11.86 9.86
N ALA A 27 -7.04 -12.53 8.88
CA ALA A 27 -6.80 -13.97 8.94
C ALA A 27 -5.89 -14.38 10.12
N ILE A 28 -4.91 -13.54 10.47
CA ILE A 28 -4.04 -13.75 11.64
C ILE A 28 -4.83 -13.58 12.94
N GLU A 29 -5.59 -12.49 13.07
CA GLU A 29 -6.44 -12.19 14.23
C GLU A 29 -7.47 -13.30 14.47
N GLU A 30 -8.05 -13.83 13.39
CA GLU A 30 -9.01 -14.94 13.41
C GLU A 30 -8.35 -16.33 13.57
N ARG A 31 -7.02 -16.38 13.79
CA ARG A 31 -6.22 -17.60 13.96
C ARG A 31 -6.38 -18.60 12.81
N MET A 32 -6.70 -18.09 11.62
CA MET A 32 -6.83 -18.89 10.39
C MET A 32 -5.49 -19.25 9.76
N VAL A 33 -4.39 -18.65 10.23
CA VAL A 33 -3.04 -18.86 9.74
C VAL A 33 -2.05 -19.09 10.88
N THR A 34 -1.05 -19.93 10.64
CA THR A 34 -0.04 -20.29 11.66
C THR A 34 1.02 -19.19 11.81
N PRO A 35 1.77 -19.14 12.93
CA PRO A 35 2.88 -18.19 13.10
C PRO A 35 3.96 -18.26 12.01
N ARG A 36 4.19 -19.45 11.45
CA ARG A 36 5.10 -19.64 10.30
C ARG A 36 4.55 -18.96 9.06
N THR A 37 3.25 -19.11 8.80
CA THR A 37 2.56 -18.46 7.69
C THR A 37 2.55 -16.93 7.87
N ASP A 38 2.40 -16.40 9.10
CA ASP A 38 2.58 -14.96 9.40
C ASP A 38 3.99 -14.46 9.04
N THR A 39 5.03 -15.22 9.42
CA THR A 39 6.42 -14.88 9.10
C THR A 39 6.68 -14.86 7.59
N GLU A 40 6.18 -15.87 6.87
CA GLU A 40 6.26 -15.92 5.41
C GLU A 40 5.50 -14.75 4.77
N PHE A 41 4.33 -14.36 5.29
CA PHE A 41 3.60 -13.19 4.79
C PHE A 41 4.37 -11.90 4.96
N ARG A 42 5.03 -11.68 6.11
CA ARG A 42 5.90 -10.51 6.32
C ARG A 42 7.03 -10.47 5.30
N TYR A 43 7.63 -11.62 5.01
CA TYR A 43 8.68 -11.73 3.98
C TYR A 43 8.15 -11.42 2.57
N TYR A 44 6.99 -11.94 2.18
CA TYR A 44 6.38 -11.63 0.89
C TYR A 44 5.97 -10.15 0.75
N ASN A 45 5.55 -9.51 1.85
CA ASN A 45 5.24 -8.08 1.85
C ASN A 45 6.46 -7.23 1.51
N PHE A 46 7.66 -7.59 1.97
CA PHE A 46 8.89 -6.87 1.60
C PHE A 46 9.14 -6.89 0.09
N LYS A 47 8.97 -8.04 -0.58
CA LYS A 47 9.13 -8.14 -2.03
C LYS A 47 8.08 -7.33 -2.80
N ILE A 48 6.85 -7.31 -2.30
CA ILE A 48 5.77 -6.52 -2.89
C ILE A 48 6.06 -5.02 -2.73
N PHE A 49 6.60 -4.59 -1.59
CA PHE A 49 7.03 -3.20 -1.39
C PHE A 49 8.23 -2.82 -2.25
N ASP A 50 9.17 -3.74 -2.48
CA ASP A 50 10.29 -3.50 -3.40
C ASP A 50 9.79 -3.26 -4.83
N ALA A 51 8.91 -4.12 -5.34
CA ALA A 51 8.31 -3.95 -6.67
C ALA A 51 7.43 -2.70 -6.76
N ALA A 52 6.67 -2.38 -5.70
CA ALA A 52 5.89 -1.15 -5.65
C ALA A 52 6.79 0.10 -5.63
N ALA A 53 7.90 0.06 -4.89
CA ALA A 53 8.89 1.14 -4.85
C ALA A 53 9.55 1.35 -6.21
N GLU A 54 9.93 0.29 -6.92
CA GLU A 54 10.46 0.39 -8.29
C GLU A 54 9.46 1.11 -9.22
N ILE A 55 8.20 0.68 -9.23
CA ILE A 55 7.14 1.30 -10.05
C ILE A 55 6.91 2.77 -9.67
N VAL A 56 6.85 3.06 -8.36
CA VAL A 56 6.63 4.42 -7.85
C VAL A 56 7.82 5.33 -8.17
N GLY A 57 9.04 4.86 -7.93
CA GLY A 57 10.27 5.60 -8.18
C GLY A 57 10.47 5.93 -9.66
N GLU A 58 10.19 4.98 -10.56
CA GLU A 58 10.38 5.20 -12.00
C GLU A 58 9.34 6.15 -12.62
N LYS A 59 8.09 6.12 -12.13
CA LYS A 59 6.96 6.74 -12.85
C LYS A 59 6.18 7.79 -12.07
N PHE A 60 6.35 7.88 -10.75
CA PHE A 60 5.46 8.65 -9.88
C PHE A 60 6.15 9.29 -8.67
N ALA A 61 7.49 9.38 -8.62
CA ALA A 61 8.24 9.78 -7.43
C ALA A 61 7.81 11.15 -6.87
N ASP A 62 7.70 12.18 -7.72
CA ASP A 62 7.34 13.55 -7.29
C ASP A 62 5.91 13.62 -6.73
N THR A 63 4.94 13.03 -7.44
CA THR A 63 3.54 12.94 -6.99
C THR A 63 3.41 12.16 -5.68
N TYR A 64 4.23 11.12 -5.52
CA TYR A 64 4.24 10.29 -4.32
C TYR A 64 4.82 11.01 -3.10
N ILE A 65 5.88 11.82 -3.29
CA ILE A 65 6.46 12.68 -2.25
C ILE A 65 5.44 13.72 -1.75
N GLU A 66 4.74 14.37 -2.67
CA GLU A 66 3.69 15.35 -2.34
C GLU A 66 2.51 14.70 -1.58
N GLU A 67 2.11 13.49 -1.99
CA GLU A 67 1.07 12.69 -1.32
C GLU A 67 1.46 12.22 0.09
N ILE A 68 2.72 11.81 0.31
CA ILE A 68 3.22 11.46 1.64
C ILE A 68 3.14 12.67 2.57
N GLY A 69 3.43 13.87 2.06
CA GLY A 69 3.41 15.11 2.85
C GLY A 69 2.02 15.60 3.20
N THR A 70 1.03 15.38 2.33
CA THR A 70 -0.33 15.96 2.46
C THR A 70 -1.39 14.96 2.90
N HIS A 71 -1.16 13.65 2.70
CA HIS A 71 -2.06 12.55 3.03
C HIS A 71 -3.44 12.57 2.33
N THR A 72 -3.63 13.40 1.30
CA THR A 72 -4.97 13.76 0.77
C THR A 72 -5.49 13.02 -0.47
N GLY A 73 -4.71 12.23 -1.21
CA GLY A 73 -5.12 11.82 -2.57
C GLY A 73 -5.73 10.43 -2.74
N TYR A 74 -5.14 9.37 -2.17
CA TYR A 74 -5.61 8.01 -2.53
C TYR A 74 -6.97 7.64 -1.94
N ALA A 75 -8.01 7.65 -2.77
CA ALA A 75 -9.39 7.43 -2.35
C ALA A 75 -9.65 5.96 -2.02
N LYS A 76 -10.40 5.70 -0.94
CA LYS A 76 -10.87 4.37 -0.50
C LYS A 76 -11.68 3.61 -1.56
N SER A 77 -12.15 4.29 -2.63
CA SER A 77 -13.27 3.88 -3.49
C SER A 77 -13.13 2.50 -4.16
N ARG A 78 -11.95 1.86 -4.12
CA ARG A 78 -11.73 0.51 -4.68
C ARG A 78 -11.43 -0.58 -3.64
N ALA A 79 -11.16 -0.23 -2.39
CA ALA A 79 -10.95 -1.18 -1.29
C ALA A 79 -12.32 -1.57 -0.66
N GLY A 80 -13.14 -2.31 -1.41
CA GLY A 80 -14.40 -2.83 -0.91
C GLY A 80 -14.22 -3.65 0.37
N GLY A 81 -15.02 -3.37 1.40
CA GLY A 81 -15.07 -4.14 2.65
C GLY A 81 -14.19 -3.65 3.81
N VAL A 82 -13.39 -2.59 3.63
CA VAL A 82 -12.53 -2.03 4.70
C VAL A 82 -13.20 -0.81 5.34
N SER A 83 -13.10 -0.60 6.66
CA SER A 83 -13.54 0.67 7.28
C SER A 83 -12.63 1.84 6.84
N GLU A 84 -13.10 3.09 6.91
CA GLU A 84 -12.25 4.24 6.56
C GLU A 84 -11.02 4.37 7.49
N GLY A 85 -11.21 4.18 8.80
CA GLY A 85 -10.11 4.22 9.76
C GLY A 85 -9.08 3.11 9.51
N THR A 86 -9.53 1.89 9.22
CA THR A 86 -8.67 0.75 8.89
C THR A 86 -7.90 1.01 7.58
N TYR A 87 -8.57 1.58 6.58
CA TYR A 87 -7.92 1.96 5.31
C TYR A 87 -6.84 3.02 5.54
N LYS A 88 -7.13 4.10 6.28
CA LYS A 88 -6.14 5.14 6.60
C LYS A 88 -4.91 4.59 7.34
N LYS A 89 -5.13 3.67 8.30
CA LYS A 89 -4.05 2.96 9.02
C LYS A 89 -3.13 2.21 8.06
N TYR A 90 -3.70 1.41 7.15
CA TYR A 90 -2.89 0.60 6.22
C TYR A 90 -2.30 1.40 5.08
N LYS A 91 -3.00 2.44 4.57
CA LYS A 91 -2.45 3.41 3.60
C LYS A 91 -1.16 4.00 4.15
N ARG A 92 -1.17 4.49 5.38
CA ARG A 92 0.03 5.04 6.02
C ARG A 92 1.17 4.02 6.09
N LEU A 93 0.89 2.81 6.56
CA LEU A 93 1.90 1.74 6.69
C LEU A 93 2.51 1.35 5.33
N VAL A 94 1.68 1.15 4.31
CA VAL A 94 2.15 0.86 2.94
C VAL A 94 2.99 2.01 2.43
N CYS A 95 2.50 3.25 2.59
CA CYS A 95 3.17 4.42 2.08
C CYS A 95 4.56 4.62 2.72
N ASP A 96 4.64 4.46 4.04
CA ASP A 96 5.89 4.56 4.80
C ASP A 96 6.89 3.47 4.39
N ASN A 97 6.44 2.24 4.12
CA ASN A 97 7.34 1.16 3.66
C ASN A 97 7.92 1.43 2.28
N ILE A 98 7.09 1.88 1.32
CA ILE A 98 7.57 2.25 -0.01
C ILE A 98 8.52 3.46 0.07
N ALA A 99 8.20 4.47 0.89
CA ALA A 99 9.05 5.65 1.09
C ALA A 99 10.44 5.27 1.64
N LYS A 100 10.50 4.36 2.60
CA LYS A 100 11.76 3.82 3.14
C LYS A 100 12.58 3.10 2.06
N LYS A 101 11.93 2.34 1.18
CA LYS A 101 12.60 1.65 0.06
C LYS A 101 13.14 2.62 -0.99
N LEU A 102 12.46 3.75 -1.17
CA LEU A 102 12.91 4.84 -2.04
C LEU A 102 13.94 5.77 -1.38
N HIS A 103 14.32 5.54 -0.12
CA HIS A 103 15.19 6.43 0.66
C HIS A 103 14.64 7.86 0.78
N LEU A 104 13.32 8.02 0.79
CA LEU A 104 12.64 9.31 0.91
C LEU A 104 12.33 9.70 2.36
N ARG A 105 12.54 8.78 3.31
CA ARG A 105 12.25 8.96 4.74
C ARG A 105 13.15 8.06 5.58
N ASP A 106 13.81 8.64 6.59
CA ASP A 106 14.65 7.95 7.57
C ASP A 106 13.82 7.26 8.68
#